data_AF-A0A935MS32-F1
#
_entry.id   AF-A0A935MS32-F1
#
_cell.length_a   1.000
_cell.length_b   1.000
_cell.length_c   1.000
_cell.angle_alpha   90.00
_cell.angle_beta   90.00
_cell.angle_gamma   90.00
#
_symmetry.space_group_name_H-M   'P 1'
#
loop_
_entity.id
_entity.type
_entity.pdbx_description
1 polymer ?
#
loop_
_entity_poly.entity_id
_entity_poly.type
_entity_poly.pdbx_seq_one_letter_code
_entity_poly.pdbx_strand_id
1 'polypeptide(L)'
;MSAYIAMLRKYAEAYAAEELAAKVANPAQSLSKRIVEWTGSLSEIECGKTWGMSEITALFGCAPSVAGPALVAAGWTRERLWVSGGNYSRGWLPPSPDLLLDD
;
A
#
# COMPACT_ATOMS: atom_id res chain seq x y z
N MET A 1 28.77 -26.65 -26.96
CA MET A 1 27.41 -26.26 -26.50
C MET A 1 27.40 -25.55 -25.12
N SER A 2 28.53 -25.09 -24.56
CA SER A 2 28.54 -24.40 -23.24
C SER A 2 28.46 -22.86 -23.33
N ALA A 3 28.89 -22.25 -24.44
CA ALA A 3 28.89 -20.79 -24.61
C ALA A 3 27.47 -20.19 -24.63
N TYR A 4 26.51 -20.90 -25.26
CA TYR A 4 25.11 -20.48 -25.29
C TYR A 4 24.45 -20.53 -23.91
N ILE A 5 24.77 -21.55 -23.11
CA ILE A 5 24.27 -21.67 -21.73
C ILE A 5 24.86 -20.57 -20.84
N ALA A 6 26.14 -20.24 -21.01
CA ALA A 6 26.77 -19.13 -20.29
C ALA A 6 26.16 -17.77 -20.67
N MET A 7 25.81 -17.58 -21.95
CA MET A 7 25.13 -16.38 -22.42
C MET A 7 23.73 -16.26 -21.81
N LEU A 8 22.96 -17.36 -21.80
CA LEU A 8 21.62 -17.40 -21.20
C LEU A 8 21.65 -17.08 -19.69
N ARG A 9 22.65 -17.59 -18.95
CA ARG A 9 22.81 -17.27 -17.52
C ARG A 9 23.11 -15.80 -17.28
N LYS A 10 23.99 -15.18 -18.08
CA LYS A 10 24.26 -13.74 -18.00
C LYS A 10 23.01 -12.89 -18.24
N TYR A 11 22.16 -13.28 -19.19
CA TYR A 11 20.89 -12.56 -19.42
C TYR A 11 19.90 -12.74 -18.27
N ALA A 12 19.81 -13.95 -17.70
CA ALA A 12 18.95 -14.21 -16.55
C ALA A 12 19.40 -13.41 -15.32
N GLU A 13 20.71 -13.32 -15.07
CA GLU A 13 21.28 -12.52 -13.98
C GLU A 13 21.06 -11.02 -14.19
N ALA A 14 21.18 -10.51 -15.42
CA ALA A 14 20.90 -9.12 -15.74
C ALA A 14 19.41 -8.78 -15.54
N TYR A 15 18.51 -9.65 -15.99
CA TYR A 15 17.06 -9.48 -15.76
C TYR A 15 16.70 -9.52 -14.27
N ALA A 16 17.28 -10.46 -13.52
CA ALA A 16 17.06 -10.56 -12.08
C ALA A 16 17.60 -9.32 -11.34
N ALA A 17 18.75 -8.78 -11.77
CA ALA A 17 19.33 -7.58 -11.20
C ALA A 17 18.49 -6.32 -11.50
N GLU A 18 17.93 -6.19 -12.71
CA GLU A 18 17.02 -5.09 -13.06
C GLU A 18 15.71 -5.17 -12.27
N GLU A 19 15.14 -6.37 -12.11
CA GLU A 19 13.92 -6.56 -11.32
C GLU A 19 14.15 -6.25 -9.83
N LEU A 20 15.31 -6.63 -9.30
CA LEU A 20 15.70 -6.37 -7.91
C LEU A 20 16.04 -4.89 -7.70
N ALA A 21 16.68 -4.25 -8.68
CA ALA A 21 16.92 -2.81 -8.68
C ALA A 21 15.60 -2.01 -8.75
N ALA A 22 14.64 -2.44 -9.56
CA ALA A 22 13.30 -1.82 -9.61
C ALA A 22 12.54 -1.97 -8.28
N LYS A 23 12.71 -3.08 -7.56
CA LYS A 23 12.14 -3.30 -6.21
C LYS A 23 12.81 -2.43 -5.14
N VAL A 24 14.10 -2.16 -5.26
CA VAL A 24 14.88 -1.35 -4.31
C VAL A 24 14.78 0.15 -4.59
N ALA A 25 14.63 0.56 -5.84
CA ALA A 25 14.73 1.95 -6.26
C ALA A 25 13.59 2.85 -5.72
N ASN A 26 12.45 2.30 -5.29
CA ASN A 26 11.38 3.15 -4.76
C ASN A 26 10.43 2.42 -3.78
N PRO A 27 10.83 2.26 -2.50
CA PRO A 27 9.98 1.64 -1.49
C PRO A 27 8.67 2.42 -1.24
N ALA A 28 8.64 3.72 -1.56
CA ALA A 28 7.43 4.55 -1.46
C ALA A 28 6.46 4.31 -2.62
N GLN A 29 6.96 4.19 -3.87
CA GLN A 29 6.11 3.78 -5.00
C GLN A 29 5.60 2.34 -4.84
N SER A 30 6.41 1.44 -4.27
CA SER A 30 5.96 0.08 -3.98
C SER A 30 4.92 0.06 -2.85
N LEU A 31 5.06 0.89 -1.82
CA LEU A 31 4.06 1.01 -0.75
C LEU A 31 2.73 1.57 -1.27
N SER A 32 2.76 2.70 -2.01
CA SER A 32 1.53 3.29 -2.55
C SER A 32 0.81 2.31 -3.48
N LYS A 33 1.55 1.61 -4.35
CA LYS A 33 0.98 0.58 -5.22
C LYS A 33 0.35 -0.58 -4.43
N ARG A 34 1.04 -1.08 -3.41
CA ARG A 34 0.51 -2.13 -2.51
C ARG A 34 -0.74 -1.68 -1.76
N ILE A 35 -0.79 -0.41 -1.33
CA ILE A 35 -1.97 0.14 -0.66
C ILE A 35 -3.15 0.21 -1.64
N VAL A 36 -2.93 0.67 -2.88
CA VAL A 36 -3.98 0.72 -3.91
C VAL A 36 -4.49 -0.68 -4.26
N GLU A 37 -3.58 -1.64 -4.48
CA GLU A 37 -3.93 -3.04 -4.75
C GLU A 37 -4.72 -3.66 -3.59
N TRP A 38 -4.27 -3.43 -2.35
CA TRP A 38 -4.97 -3.88 -1.16
C TRP A 38 -6.36 -3.24 -1.03
N THR A 39 -6.46 -1.93 -1.27
CA THR A 39 -7.74 -1.19 -1.23
C THR A 39 -8.74 -1.77 -2.24
N GLY A 40 -8.29 -2.10 -3.45
CA GLY A 40 -9.14 -2.74 -4.46
C GLY A 40 -9.50 -4.20 -4.15
N SER A 41 -8.86 -4.82 -3.16
CA SER A 41 -9.18 -6.18 -2.68
C SER A 41 -10.13 -6.19 -1.47
N LEU A 42 -10.44 -5.03 -0.88
CA LEU A 42 -11.33 -4.92 0.26
C LEU A 42 -12.77 -5.25 -0.14
N SER A 43 -13.46 -5.99 0.72
CA SER A 43 -14.92 -6.20 0.61
C SER A 43 -15.70 -4.93 0.99
N GLU A 44 -16.97 -4.85 0.58
CA GLU A 44 -17.85 -3.71 0.92
C GLU A 44 -17.93 -3.44 2.44
N ILE A 45 -17.92 -4.50 3.25
CA ILE A 45 -17.93 -4.40 4.72
C ILE A 45 -16.62 -3.76 5.23
N GLU A 46 -15.49 -4.11 4.62
CA GLU A 46 -14.18 -3.59 5.00
C GLU A 46 -13.95 -2.16 4.49
N CYS A 47 -14.61 -1.77 3.40
CA CYS A 47 -14.64 -0.40 2.93
C CYS A 47 -15.38 0.54 3.90
N GLY A 48 -16.40 0.04 4.61
CA GLY A 48 -17.08 0.79 5.66
C GLY A 48 -16.35 0.78 7.01
N LYS A 49 -15.31 -0.04 7.17
CA LYS A 49 -14.57 -0.18 8.42
C LYS A 49 -13.50 0.91 8.54
N THR A 50 -13.42 1.53 9.71
CA THR A 50 -12.29 2.39 10.05
C THR A 50 -11.08 1.56 10.50
N TRP A 51 -9.92 1.83 9.91
CA TRP A 51 -8.66 1.15 10.18
C TRP A 51 -7.74 1.97 11.09
N GLY A 52 -7.14 1.32 12.08
CA GLY A 52 -6.16 1.94 12.95
C GLY A 52 -4.80 2.08 12.27
N MET A 53 -4.06 3.16 12.55
CA MET A 53 -2.70 3.31 12.03
C MET A 53 -1.79 2.13 12.40
N SER A 54 -1.94 1.57 13.61
CA SER A 54 -1.20 0.40 14.06
C SER A 54 -1.48 -0.84 13.20
N GLU A 55 -2.74 -1.07 12.82
CA GLU A 55 -3.13 -2.19 11.95
C GLU A 55 -2.50 -2.04 10.56
N ILE A 56 -2.56 -0.83 10.01
CA ILE A 56 -1.96 -0.53 8.69
C ILE A 56 -0.45 -0.74 8.74
N THR A 57 0.23 -0.25 9.78
CA THR A 57 1.68 -0.45 9.90
C THR A 57 2.07 -1.91 10.05
N ALA A 58 1.24 -2.73 10.72
CA ALA A 58 1.47 -4.17 10.83
C ALA A 58 1.26 -4.88 9.48
N LEU A 59 0.25 -4.49 8.71
CA LEU A 59 -0.04 -5.06 7.38
C LEU A 59 1.08 -4.76 6.36
N PHE A 60 1.56 -3.52 6.33
CA PHE A 60 2.53 -3.09 5.33
C PHE A 60 3.98 -3.19 5.77
N GLY A 61 4.24 -3.37 7.07
CA GLY A 61 5.58 -3.44 7.65
C GLY A 61 6.32 -2.11 7.56
N CYS A 62 5.61 -0.98 7.69
CA CYS A 62 6.17 0.35 7.51
C CYS A 62 5.89 1.28 8.69
N ALA A 63 6.68 2.34 8.83
CA ALA A 63 6.50 3.33 9.89
C ALA A 63 5.26 4.21 9.62
N PRO A 64 4.55 4.69 10.66
CA PRO A 64 3.37 5.56 10.50
C PRO A 64 3.64 6.83 9.69
N SER A 65 4.85 7.38 9.79
CA SER A 65 5.30 8.57 9.05
C SER A 65 5.35 8.35 7.54
N VAL A 66 5.54 7.10 7.10
CA VAL A 66 5.58 6.71 5.68
C VAL A 66 4.20 6.24 5.20
N ALA A 67 3.47 5.50 6.03
CA ALA A 67 2.12 5.04 5.72
C ALA A 67 1.14 6.20 5.52
N GLY A 68 1.20 7.22 6.37
CA GLY A 68 0.25 8.33 6.35
C GLY A 68 0.17 9.06 5.00
N PRO A 69 1.28 9.57 4.46
CA PRO A 69 1.30 10.20 3.14
C PRO A 69 0.86 9.26 2.00
N ALA A 70 1.25 7.98 2.06
CA ALA A 70 0.89 7.00 1.05
C ALA A 70 -0.62 6.68 1.02
N LEU A 71 -1.25 6.60 2.20
CA LEU A 71 -2.71 6.45 2.34
C LEU A 71 -3.46 7.65 1.76
N VAL A 72 -3.02 8.87 2.08
CA VAL A 72 -3.62 10.10 1.53
C VAL A 72 -3.51 10.13 0.00
N ALA A 73 -2.34 9.77 -0.54
CA ALA A 73 -2.13 9.68 -1.99
C ALA A 73 -3.02 8.61 -2.65
N ALA A 74 -3.40 7.56 -1.91
CA ALA A 74 -4.31 6.50 -2.34
C ALA A 74 -5.80 6.84 -2.13
N GLY A 75 -6.13 8.07 -1.70
CA GLY A 75 -7.52 8.52 -1.52
C GLY A 75 -8.15 8.15 -0.18
N TRP A 76 -7.37 7.63 0.78
CA TRP A 76 -7.88 7.33 2.11
C TRP A 76 -8.11 8.61 2.92
N THR A 77 -9.18 8.64 3.70
CA THR A 77 -9.54 9.79 4.54
C THR A 77 -9.23 9.51 6.01
N ARG A 78 -8.90 10.58 6.76
CA ARG A 78 -8.68 10.50 8.21
C ARG A 78 -9.97 10.87 8.94
N GLU A 79 -10.40 10.00 9.83
CA GLU A 79 -11.58 10.23 10.66
C GLU A 79 -11.19 10.29 12.14
N ARG A 80 -11.96 11.08 12.91
CA ARG A 80 -11.89 11.07 14.38
C ARG A 80 -13.04 10.23 14.90
N LEU A 81 -12.72 9.11 15.53
CA LEU A 81 -13.68 8.25 16.19
C LEU A 81 -13.79 8.70 17.65
N TRP A 82 -14.96 9.18 18.04
CA TRP A 82 -15.22 9.57 19.41
C TRP A 82 -15.50 8.32 20.26
N VAL A 83 -14.66 8.11 21.27
CA VAL A 83 -14.85 7.02 22.23
C VAL A 83 -15.68 7.56 23.39
N SER A 84 -16.60 6.74 23.90
CA SER A 84 -17.42 7.10 25.07
C SER A 84 -16.49 7.42 26.25
N GLY A 85 -16.47 8.70 26.67
CA GLY A 85 -15.48 9.22 27.62
C GLY A 85 -14.77 10.50 27.16
N GLY A 86 -15.05 11.01 25.95
CA GLY A 86 -14.56 12.30 25.47
C GLY A 86 -13.15 12.27 24.85
N ASN A 87 -12.50 11.12 24.86
CA ASN A 87 -11.28 10.89 24.08
C ASN A 87 -11.65 10.49 22.65
N TYR A 88 -10.88 10.94 21.67
CA TYR A 88 -11.03 10.52 20.29
C TYR A 88 -9.82 9.68 19.85
N SER A 89 -10.06 8.62 19.08
CA SER A 89 -9.02 7.93 18.33
C SER A 89 -9.02 8.43 16.88
N ARG A 90 -7.86 8.28 16.22
CA ARG A 90 -7.72 8.63 14.80
C ARG A 90 -7.70 7.35 14.00
N GLY A 91 -8.59 7.29 13.03
CA GLY A 91 -8.74 6.17 12.12
C GLY A 91 -8.59 6.59 10.66
N TRP A 92 -8.47 5.60 9.80
CA TRP A 92 -8.39 5.76 8.37
C TRP A 92 -9.54 5.03 7.70
N LEU A 93 -10.26 5.74 6.83
CA LEU A 93 -11.31 5.16 6.02
C LEU A 93 -10.79 4.96 4.59
N PRO A 94 -10.96 3.77 4.00
CA PRO A 94 -10.67 3.58 2.58
C PRO A 94 -11.60 4.43 1.72
N PRO A 95 -11.18 4.78 0.49
CA PRO A 95 -12.05 5.44 -0.47
C PRO A 95 -13.25 4.54 -0.77
N SER A 96 -14.47 5.05 -0.54
CA SER A 96 -15.70 4.37 -0.94
C SER A 96 -15.83 4.41 -2.47
N PRO A 97 -16.22 3.30 -3.13
CA PRO A 97 -16.49 3.30 -4.57
C PRO A 97 -17.63 4.26 -4.96
N ASP A 98 -18.53 4.61 -4.02
CA ASP A 98 -19.67 5.50 -4.28
C ASP A 98 -19.33 6.99 -4.32
N LEU A 99 -18.16 7.42 -3.83
CA LEU A 99 -17.74 8.82 -3.88
C LEU A 99 -17.20 9.27 -5.25
N LEU A 100 -17.29 8.41 -6.27
CA LEU A 100 -16.96 8.72 -7.67
C LEU A 100 -18.19 9.09 -8.51
N LEU A 101 -19.37 9.25 -7.90
CA LEU A 101 -20.65 9.50 -8.59
C LEU A 101 -21.30 10.87 -8.29
N ASP A 102 -20.53 11.88 -7.91
CA ASP A 102 -21.02 13.27 -7.87
C ASP A 102 -20.24 14.13 -8.88
N ASP A 103 -20.71 14.15 -10.12
CA ASP A 103 -20.49 15.19 -11.15
C ASP A 103 -21.85 15.74 -11.60
#